data_AF-A0A975S9Z5-F1
#
_entry.id   AF-A0A975S9Z5-F1
#
_cell.length_a   1.000
_cell.length_b   1.000
_cell.length_c   1.000
_cell.angle_alpha   90.00
_cell.angle_beta   90.00
_cell.angle_gamma   90.00
#
_symmetry.space_group_name_H-M   'P 1'
#
loop_
_entity.id
_entity.type
_entity.pdbx_description
1 polymer ?
#
loop_
_entity_poly.entity_id
_entity_poly.type
_entity_poly.pdbx_seq_one_letter_code
_entity_poly.pdbx_strand_id
1 'polypeptide(L)'
;MVDSNNNLDDNQKATIKAKVAEATAAAMDAVNDAANTNEINAAKNLGENKADALKDLVDKQGQANAEIDANTNVSQADRNKAKAKVAEATAAAMDSVNDAANTNEINAAKNLGENKADALKDLVDKQGQANKAIDGSQHVDGADKNLAKQAIAAATTAAMDAVNAATNTNEINVAKATGTSKIAAIEALAEKQNEVNKAVDGNGLLNADQKDLIKTKVFAAVSYAMSDINKVDEIEEIEKSKTAGMSKVELEKAKADAISEIEAEKAKAHQDIDKNTSLTPDQKDAAKDKITKAAKEAEDSINGAASIEEVRAELNKAKEKVELAKKEEEAKAAGENVAKAINKAGLLGNPGLGEPEFNIGAAAQPEEEANNLELKPENNNANQANAQEIKEGKLETNIDNLGYASTEEKEAKKLTKAEHKGKHASKKLTKTGEAEKNTVVYSTTALGLALMLAALRRRIDKESK
;
A
#
# COMPACT_ATOMS: atom_id res chain seq x y z
N MET A 1 6.26 25.40 42.18
CA MET A 1 6.17 24.19 41.33
C MET A 1 6.30 24.55 39.86
N VAL A 2 5.38 25.32 39.28
CA VAL A 2 5.39 25.70 37.85
C VAL A 2 6.72 26.33 37.42
N ASP A 3 7.24 27.29 38.20
CA ASP A 3 8.52 27.96 37.89
C ASP A 3 9.71 27.01 37.77
N SER A 4 9.77 26.03 38.68
CA SER A 4 10.88 25.07 38.78
C SER A 4 10.77 23.91 37.78
N ASN A 5 9.66 23.79 37.04
CA ASN A 5 9.49 22.72 36.07
C ASN A 5 10.20 23.07 34.75
N ASN A 6 11.34 22.43 34.49
CA ASN A 6 12.18 22.71 33.31
C ASN A 6 11.66 22.06 32.03
N ASN A 7 10.65 21.20 32.12
CA ASN A 7 10.03 20.55 30.96
C ASN A 7 8.86 21.37 30.40
N LEU A 8 8.61 22.55 30.98
CA LEU A 8 7.65 23.53 30.50
C LEU A 8 8.40 24.72 29.91
N ASP A 9 7.95 25.18 28.74
CA ASP A 9 8.40 26.45 28.19
C ASP A 9 7.73 27.64 28.90
N ASP A 10 8.22 28.85 28.65
CA ASP A 10 7.75 30.06 29.33
C ASP A 10 6.27 30.37 29.04
N ASN A 11 5.80 30.06 27.83
CA ASN A 11 4.40 30.26 27.46
C ASN A 11 3.50 29.25 28.20
N GLN A 12 3.91 27.98 28.26
CA GLN A 12 3.23 26.94 29.03
C GLN A 12 3.16 27.31 30.52
N LYS A 13 4.28 27.76 31.11
CA LYS A 13 4.33 28.23 32.50
C LYS A 13 3.38 29.41 32.72
N ALA A 14 3.35 30.38 31.82
CA ALA A 14 2.47 31.55 31.91
C ALA A 14 0.99 31.16 31.89
N THR A 15 0.60 30.30 30.93
CA THR A 15 -0.78 29.79 30.82
C THR A 15 -1.21 29.05 32.08
N ILE A 16 -0.39 28.12 32.57
CA ILE A 16 -0.67 27.35 33.79
C ILE A 16 -0.82 28.28 34.99
N LYS A 17 0.08 29.25 35.17
CA LYS A 17 -0.01 30.21 36.27
C LYS A 17 -1.30 31.01 36.24
N ALA A 18 -1.75 31.44 35.05
CA ALA A 18 -3.02 32.15 34.91
C ALA A 18 -4.20 31.29 35.38
N LYS A 19 -4.23 30.00 34.99
CA LYS A 19 -5.29 29.06 35.39
C LYS A 19 -5.29 28.72 36.87
N VAL A 20 -4.11 28.59 37.47
CA VAL A 20 -3.98 28.42 38.93
C VAL A 20 -4.43 29.68 39.67
N ALA A 21 -4.10 30.87 39.17
CA ALA A 21 -4.53 32.13 39.78
C ALA A 21 -6.05 32.31 39.71
N GLU A 22 -6.66 31.99 38.56
CA GLU A 22 -8.12 31.96 38.37
C GLU A 22 -8.80 31.03 39.38
N ALA A 23 -8.32 29.79 39.51
CA ALA A 23 -8.82 28.83 40.48
C ALA A 23 -8.71 29.33 41.92
N THR A 24 -7.58 29.95 42.24
CA THR A 24 -7.30 30.50 43.58
C THR A 24 -8.28 31.64 43.92
N ALA A 25 -8.51 32.55 42.98
CA ALA A 25 -9.45 33.65 43.16
C ALA A 25 -10.88 33.13 43.35
N ALA A 26 -11.34 32.22 42.48
CA ALA A 26 -12.66 31.62 42.59
C ALA A 26 -12.89 30.88 43.92
N ALA A 27 -11.86 30.19 44.43
CA ALA A 27 -11.93 29.54 45.74
C ALA A 27 -12.03 30.55 46.89
N MET A 28 -11.30 31.67 46.82
CA MET A 28 -11.40 32.75 47.82
C MET A 28 -12.79 33.39 47.81
N ASP A 29 -13.34 33.68 46.62
CA ASP A 29 -14.68 34.26 46.48
C ASP A 29 -15.75 33.31 47.03
N ALA A 30 -15.69 32.02 46.69
CA ALA A 30 -16.64 31.02 47.20
C ALA A 30 -16.60 30.88 48.74
N VAL A 31 -15.42 31.02 49.36
CA VAL A 31 -15.30 31.04 50.82
C VAL A 31 -15.87 32.31 51.42
N ASN A 32 -15.67 33.47 50.78
CA ASN A 32 -16.20 34.75 51.25
C ASN A 32 -17.73 34.84 51.11
N ASP A 33 -18.30 34.24 50.08
CA ASP A 33 -19.74 34.23 49.80
C ASP A 33 -20.51 33.22 50.66
N ALA A 34 -19.83 32.28 51.30
CA ALA A 34 -20.44 31.24 52.12
C ALA A 34 -21.20 31.83 53.33
N ALA A 35 -22.46 31.44 53.51
CA ALA A 35 -23.33 31.99 54.55
C ALA A 35 -23.11 31.36 55.93
N ASN A 36 -22.47 30.20 56.01
CA ASN A 36 -22.28 29.44 57.23
C ASN A 36 -21.03 28.54 57.18
N THR A 37 -20.66 27.98 58.33
CA THR A 37 -19.48 27.13 58.48
C THR A 37 -19.48 25.89 57.57
N ASN A 38 -20.64 25.30 57.29
CA ASN A 38 -20.70 24.12 56.41
C ASN A 38 -20.39 24.50 54.97
N GLU A 39 -20.90 25.62 54.49
CA GLU A 39 -20.59 26.17 53.16
C GLU A 39 -19.13 26.59 53.06
N ILE A 40 -18.56 27.22 54.11
CA ILE A 40 -17.12 27.54 54.16
C ILE A 40 -16.28 26.27 54.01
N ASN A 41 -16.61 25.22 54.77
CA ASN A 41 -15.89 23.95 54.71
C ASN A 41 -16.04 23.29 53.34
N ALA A 42 -17.22 23.34 52.72
CA ALA A 42 -17.44 22.81 51.39
C ALA A 42 -16.63 23.56 50.32
N ALA A 43 -16.65 24.89 50.34
CA ALA A 43 -15.87 25.74 49.43
C ALA A 43 -14.36 25.51 49.58
N LYS A 44 -13.88 25.43 50.82
CA LYS A 44 -12.48 25.12 51.12
C LYS A 44 -12.07 23.74 50.56
N ASN A 45 -12.82 22.70 50.88
CA ASN A 45 -12.53 21.34 50.42
C ASN A 45 -12.55 21.25 48.88
N LEU A 46 -13.48 21.95 48.22
CA LEU A 46 -13.52 22.00 46.75
C LEU A 46 -12.29 22.71 46.18
N GLY A 47 -11.88 23.84 46.77
CA GLY A 47 -10.69 24.58 46.37
C GLY A 47 -9.40 23.76 46.55
N GLU A 48 -9.26 23.04 47.66
CA GLU A 48 -8.13 22.11 47.90
C GLU A 48 -8.10 21.00 46.84
N ASN A 49 -9.25 20.36 46.56
CA ASN A 49 -9.35 19.34 45.52
C ASN A 49 -8.99 19.88 44.12
N LYS A 50 -9.40 21.11 43.77
CA LYS A 50 -9.01 21.75 42.50
C LYS A 50 -7.51 21.99 42.45
N ALA A 51 -6.93 22.51 43.52
CA ALA A 51 -5.49 22.78 43.59
C ALA A 51 -4.66 21.50 43.39
N ASP A 52 -5.06 20.39 44.02
CA ASP A 52 -4.40 19.09 43.86
C ASP A 52 -4.53 18.56 42.42
N ALA A 53 -5.73 18.63 41.84
CA ALA A 53 -5.95 18.22 40.45
C ALA A 53 -5.15 19.05 39.43
N LEU A 54 -5.11 20.38 39.61
CA LEU A 54 -4.29 21.26 38.79
C LEU A 54 -2.81 20.92 38.92
N LYS A 55 -2.34 20.62 40.15
CA LYS A 55 -0.96 20.22 40.38
C LYS A 55 -0.60 18.96 39.60
N ASP A 56 -1.42 17.92 39.69
CA ASP A 56 -1.18 16.65 39.00
C ASP A 56 -1.14 16.83 37.48
N LEU A 57 -2.01 17.67 36.92
CA LEU A 57 -1.99 18.00 35.49
C LEU A 57 -0.69 18.69 35.05
N VAL A 58 -0.12 19.58 35.86
CA VAL A 58 1.17 20.23 35.58
C VAL A 58 2.30 19.20 35.59
N ASP A 59 2.33 18.33 36.59
CA ASP A 59 3.34 17.29 36.72
C ASP A 59 3.25 16.31 35.53
N LYS A 60 2.02 15.95 35.14
CA LYS A 60 1.78 15.09 33.98
C LYS A 60 2.24 15.71 32.66
N GLN A 61 1.94 16.99 32.44
CA GLN A 61 2.44 17.71 31.25
C GLN A 61 3.97 17.73 31.22
N GLY A 62 4.61 18.02 32.36
CA GLY A 62 6.06 18.03 32.46
C GLY A 62 6.69 16.67 32.18
N GLN A 63 6.07 15.58 32.65
CA GLN A 63 6.51 14.22 32.37
C GLN A 63 6.38 13.89 30.88
N ALA A 64 5.21 14.11 30.28
CA ALA A 64 4.96 13.81 28.87
C ALA A 64 5.92 14.60 27.96
N ASN A 65 6.17 15.88 28.25
CA ASN A 65 7.12 16.69 27.50
C ASN A 65 8.55 16.13 27.56
N ALA A 66 9.02 15.70 28.73
CA ALA A 66 10.35 15.12 28.88
C ALA A 66 10.52 13.82 28.11
N GLU A 67 9.51 12.95 28.17
CA GLU A 67 9.51 11.66 27.46
C GLU A 67 9.43 11.86 25.95
N ILE A 68 8.61 12.81 25.47
CA ILE A 68 8.58 13.22 24.07
C ILE A 68 9.96 13.72 23.63
N ASP A 69 10.60 14.62 24.39
CA ASP A 69 11.91 15.17 24.06
C ASP A 69 13.02 14.12 24.02
N ALA A 70 12.93 13.08 24.85
CA ALA A 70 13.87 11.96 24.84
C ALA A 70 13.79 11.10 23.57
N ASN A 71 12.68 11.14 22.83
CA ASN A 71 12.49 10.35 21.62
C ASN A 71 13.20 10.97 20.40
N THR A 72 14.50 10.67 20.29
CA THR A 72 15.37 11.17 19.21
C THR A 72 15.11 10.60 17.83
N ASN A 73 14.30 9.53 17.73
CA ASN A 73 13.90 8.94 16.43
C ASN A 73 12.77 9.73 15.74
N VAL A 74 12.21 10.73 16.42
CA VAL A 74 11.20 11.65 15.88
C VAL A 74 11.87 12.98 15.51
N SER A 75 11.34 13.69 14.51
CA SER A 75 11.89 15.00 14.15
C SER A 75 11.64 16.02 15.27
N GLN A 76 12.51 17.02 15.42
CA GLN A 76 12.27 18.09 16.41
C GLN A 76 10.95 18.83 16.14
N ALA A 77 10.60 19.01 14.87
CA ALA A 77 9.36 19.68 14.48
C ALA A 77 8.12 18.88 14.95
N ASP A 78 8.13 17.55 14.80
CA ASP A 78 7.00 16.72 15.21
C ASP A 78 6.94 16.56 16.74
N ARG A 79 8.09 16.48 17.43
CA ARG A 79 8.13 16.57 18.90
C ARG A 79 7.52 17.87 19.41
N ASN A 80 7.86 19.00 18.78
CA ASN A 80 7.30 20.30 19.17
C ASN A 80 5.78 20.36 18.96
N LYS A 81 5.26 19.81 17.86
CA LYS A 81 3.80 19.69 17.65
C LYS A 81 3.15 18.84 18.73
N ALA A 82 3.74 17.70 19.08
CA ALA A 82 3.21 16.84 20.13
C ALA A 82 3.16 17.55 21.49
N LYS A 83 4.24 18.24 21.89
CA LYS A 83 4.26 19.03 23.13
C LYS A 83 3.24 20.17 23.13
N ALA A 84 3.01 20.80 21.98
CA ALA A 84 1.93 21.79 21.84
C ALA A 84 0.56 21.14 22.07
N LYS A 85 0.32 19.95 21.51
CA LYS A 85 -0.92 19.19 21.73
C LYS A 85 -1.11 18.77 23.19
N VAL A 86 -0.04 18.37 23.88
CA VAL A 86 -0.09 18.10 25.33
C VAL A 86 -0.49 19.36 26.10
N ALA A 87 0.13 20.50 25.78
CA ALA A 87 -0.20 21.77 26.42
C ALA A 87 -1.66 22.22 26.19
N GLU A 88 -2.17 22.05 24.96
CA GLU A 88 -3.59 22.30 24.63
C GLU A 88 -4.51 21.41 25.49
N ALA A 89 -4.22 20.10 25.58
CA ALA A 89 -5.02 19.17 26.38
C ALA A 89 -4.98 19.50 27.88
N THR A 90 -3.80 19.84 28.41
CA THR A 90 -3.64 20.23 29.81
C THR A 90 -4.40 21.52 30.11
N ALA A 91 -4.31 22.54 29.26
CA ALA A 91 -5.04 23.78 29.46
C ALA A 91 -6.56 23.56 29.48
N ALA A 92 -7.10 22.77 28.53
CA ALA A 92 -8.53 22.43 28.50
C ALA A 92 -8.99 21.62 29.73
N ALA A 93 -8.14 20.72 30.24
CA ALA A 93 -8.41 19.99 31.47
C ALA A 93 -8.40 20.91 32.70
N MET A 94 -7.48 21.89 32.76
CA MET A 94 -7.46 22.89 33.83
C MET A 94 -8.71 23.77 33.81
N ASP A 95 -9.17 24.19 32.64
CA ASP A 95 -10.44 24.91 32.49
C ASP A 95 -11.61 24.10 33.05
N SER A 96 -11.68 22.82 32.66
CA SER A 96 -12.72 21.91 33.13
C SER A 96 -12.65 21.65 34.64
N VAL A 97 -11.44 21.59 35.23
CA VAL A 97 -11.24 21.50 36.69
C VAL A 97 -11.71 22.78 37.38
N ASN A 98 -11.43 23.95 36.80
CA ASN A 98 -11.86 25.23 37.33
C ASN A 98 -13.38 25.40 37.28
N ASP A 99 -14.02 24.93 36.22
CA ASP A 99 -15.47 24.98 36.04
C ASP A 99 -16.24 23.93 36.88
N ALA A 100 -15.57 22.86 37.32
CA ALA A 100 -16.19 21.77 38.05
C ALA A 100 -16.87 22.24 39.36
N ALA A 101 -18.10 21.78 39.57
CA ALA A 101 -18.91 22.12 40.75
C ALA A 101 -18.67 21.17 41.93
N ASN A 102 -18.07 20.01 41.68
CA ASN A 102 -17.87 18.97 42.69
C ASN A 102 -16.63 18.10 42.40
N THR A 103 -16.22 17.31 43.39
CA THR A 103 -15.03 16.44 43.30
C THR A 103 -15.11 15.40 42.18
N ASN A 104 -16.29 14.91 41.82
CA ASN A 104 -16.42 13.92 40.75
C ASN A 104 -16.12 14.55 39.38
N GLU A 105 -16.61 15.76 39.15
CA GLU A 105 -16.30 16.53 37.93
C GLU A 105 -14.82 16.92 37.87
N ILE A 106 -14.21 17.32 39.00
CA ILE A 106 -12.76 17.58 39.09
C ILE A 106 -11.99 16.33 38.67
N ASN A 107 -12.32 15.17 39.24
CA ASN A 107 -11.64 13.91 38.92
C ASN A 107 -11.86 13.50 37.45
N ALA A 108 -13.06 13.69 36.90
CA ALA A 108 -13.34 13.40 35.50
C ALA A 108 -12.49 14.29 34.56
N ALA A 109 -12.43 15.60 34.82
CA ALA A 109 -11.62 16.55 34.06
C ALA A 109 -10.12 16.24 34.13
N LYS A 110 -9.61 16.00 35.34
CA LYS A 110 -8.22 15.60 35.59
C LYS A 110 -7.87 14.32 34.81
N ASN A 111 -8.64 13.25 35.02
CA ASN A 111 -8.39 11.95 34.40
C ASN A 111 -8.44 12.05 32.87
N LEU A 112 -9.35 12.85 32.31
CA LEU A 112 -9.41 13.06 30.86
C LEU A 112 -8.13 13.74 30.34
N GLY A 113 -7.65 14.78 31.03
CA GLY A 113 -6.39 15.45 30.69
C GLY A 113 -5.18 14.54 30.77
N GLU A 114 -5.06 13.74 31.83
CA GLU A 114 -3.99 12.76 32.00
C GLU A 114 -4.01 11.70 30.89
N ASN A 115 -5.19 11.16 30.58
CA ASN A 115 -5.37 10.17 29.52
C ASN A 115 -4.99 10.73 28.14
N LYS A 116 -5.30 12.01 27.86
CA LYS A 116 -4.88 12.67 26.61
C LYS A 116 -3.36 12.79 26.55
N ALA A 117 -2.72 13.27 27.62
CA ALA A 117 -1.26 13.40 27.67
C ALA A 117 -0.56 12.06 27.43
N ASP A 118 -1.05 10.98 28.04
CA ASP A 118 -0.52 9.62 27.83
C ASP A 118 -0.73 9.13 26.40
N ALA A 119 -1.93 9.33 25.82
CA ALA A 119 -2.21 8.93 24.46
C ALA A 119 -1.34 9.68 23.43
N LEU A 120 -1.13 10.98 23.62
CA LEU A 120 -0.26 11.81 22.77
C LEU A 120 1.20 11.35 22.82
N LYS A 121 1.73 11.10 24.01
CA LYS A 121 3.08 10.55 24.21
C LYS A 121 3.23 9.19 23.53
N ASP A 122 2.28 8.27 23.73
CA ASP A 122 2.34 6.93 23.14
C ASP A 122 2.33 6.96 21.60
N LEU A 123 1.61 7.90 21.00
CA LEU A 123 1.62 8.11 19.54
C LEU A 123 3.00 8.55 19.02
N VAL A 124 3.71 9.42 19.76
CA VAL A 124 5.09 9.82 19.44
C VAL A 124 6.05 8.64 19.58
N ASP A 125 5.88 7.81 20.61
CA ASP A 125 6.69 6.60 20.78
C ASP A 125 6.51 5.61 19.64
N LYS A 126 5.27 5.43 19.16
CA LYS A 126 4.99 4.60 18.00
C LYS A 126 5.57 5.17 16.72
N GLN A 127 5.51 6.49 16.51
CA GLN A 127 6.21 7.14 15.41
C GLN A 127 7.73 6.89 15.48
N GLY A 128 8.34 7.05 16.65
CA GLY A 128 9.77 6.85 16.84
C GLY A 128 10.21 5.40 16.59
N GLN A 129 9.42 4.42 17.04
CA GLN A 129 9.67 3.00 16.79
C GLN A 129 9.67 2.70 15.29
N ALA A 130 8.63 3.12 14.56
CA ALA A 130 8.50 2.89 13.13
C ALA A 130 9.59 3.63 12.32
N ASN A 131 9.91 4.87 12.68
CA ASN A 131 11.01 5.62 12.06
C ASN A 131 12.35 4.88 12.19
N LYS A 132 12.63 4.34 13.38
CA LYS A 132 13.86 3.56 13.63
C LYS A 132 13.92 2.29 12.79
N ALA A 133 12.80 1.57 12.64
CA ALA A 133 12.73 0.39 11.78
C ALA A 133 13.00 0.74 10.31
N ILE A 134 12.40 1.83 9.81
CA ILE A 134 12.61 2.34 8.45
C ILE A 134 14.09 2.74 8.24
N ASP A 135 14.69 3.43 9.21
CA ASP A 135 16.09 3.83 9.12
C ASP A 135 17.04 2.64 9.05
N GLY A 136 16.71 1.55 9.76
CA GLY A 136 17.43 0.28 9.72
C GLY A 136 17.34 -0.49 8.39
N SER A 137 16.41 -0.14 7.48
CA SER A 137 16.26 -0.81 6.18
C SER A 137 17.49 -0.59 5.28
N GLN A 138 17.99 -1.63 4.62
CA GLN A 138 19.24 -1.55 3.84
C GLN A 138 19.04 -1.47 2.33
N HIS A 139 17.86 -1.89 1.84
CA HIS A 139 17.56 -2.01 0.41
C HIS A 139 16.50 -0.98 -0.06
N VAL A 140 16.31 0.07 0.73
CA VAL A 140 15.44 1.20 0.43
C VAL A 140 16.28 2.48 0.46
N ASP A 141 16.18 3.31 -0.56
CA ASP A 141 16.96 4.55 -0.62
C ASP A 141 16.45 5.60 0.37
N GLY A 142 17.24 6.66 0.57
CA GLY A 142 16.91 7.71 1.52
C GLY A 142 15.64 8.49 1.17
N ALA A 143 15.30 8.64 -0.11
CA ALA A 143 14.11 9.36 -0.53
C ALA A 143 12.84 8.59 -0.18
N ASP A 144 12.83 7.29 -0.45
CA ASP A 144 11.73 6.39 -0.12
C ASP A 144 11.55 6.24 1.40
N LYS A 145 12.64 6.09 2.15
CA LYS A 145 12.60 6.10 3.61
C LYS A 145 11.97 7.39 4.14
N ASN A 146 12.35 8.53 3.59
CA ASN A 146 11.81 9.82 3.99
C ASN A 146 10.31 9.95 3.65
N LEU A 147 9.86 9.36 2.55
CA LEU A 147 8.45 9.34 2.18
C LEU A 147 7.62 8.54 3.19
N ALA A 148 8.08 7.34 3.56
CA ALA A 148 7.43 6.52 4.58
C ALA A 148 7.37 7.26 5.93
N LYS A 149 8.47 7.88 6.36
CA LYS A 149 8.52 8.69 7.59
C LYS A 149 7.58 9.90 7.56
N GLN A 150 7.44 10.56 6.41
CA GLN A 150 6.46 11.64 6.24
C GLN A 150 5.02 11.14 6.32
N ALA A 151 4.72 9.98 5.72
CA ALA A 151 3.41 9.36 5.81
C ALA A 151 3.07 8.98 7.26
N ILE A 152 4.03 8.46 8.03
CA ILE A 152 3.89 8.19 9.47
C ILE A 152 3.65 9.50 10.23
N ALA A 153 4.46 10.54 10.03
CA ALA A 153 4.29 11.81 10.72
C ALA A 153 2.91 12.45 10.48
N ALA A 154 2.37 12.30 9.26
CA ALA A 154 1.02 12.73 8.93
C ALA A 154 -0.04 11.91 9.70
N ALA A 155 0.08 10.58 9.74
CA ALA A 155 -0.80 9.71 10.52
C ALA A 155 -0.78 10.06 12.02
N THR A 156 0.42 10.26 12.59
CA THR A 156 0.61 10.64 13.99
C THR A 156 -0.03 12.00 14.27
N THR A 157 0.16 12.99 13.40
CA THR A 157 -0.44 14.33 13.56
C THR A 157 -1.97 14.25 13.59
N ALA A 158 -2.58 13.55 12.63
CA ALA A 158 -4.03 13.38 12.59
C ALA A 158 -4.58 12.66 13.83
N ALA A 159 -3.88 11.64 14.31
CA ALA A 159 -4.24 10.95 15.54
C ALA A 159 -4.13 11.84 16.79
N MET A 160 -3.09 12.67 16.88
CA MET A 160 -2.93 13.63 17.97
C MET A 160 -4.06 14.66 17.98
N ASP A 161 -4.47 15.17 16.80
CA ASP A 161 -5.61 16.07 16.68
C ASP A 161 -6.92 15.41 17.14
N ALA A 162 -7.16 14.16 16.74
CA ALA A 162 -8.34 13.40 17.17
C ALA A 162 -8.35 13.12 18.68
N VAL A 163 -7.19 12.77 19.27
CA VAL A 163 -7.05 12.61 20.73
C VAL A 163 -7.34 13.93 21.46
N ASN A 164 -6.87 15.06 20.93
CA ASN A 164 -7.15 16.37 21.53
C ASN A 164 -8.64 16.75 21.43
N ALA A 165 -9.31 16.40 20.33
CA ALA A 165 -10.74 16.65 20.15
C ALA A 165 -11.63 15.74 20.99
N ALA A 166 -11.14 14.55 21.40
CA ALA A 166 -11.91 13.58 22.17
C ALA A 166 -12.44 14.17 23.50
N THR A 167 -13.68 13.85 23.84
CA THR A 167 -14.38 14.36 25.03
C THR A 167 -14.43 13.34 26.17
N ASN A 168 -14.08 12.09 25.88
CA ASN A 168 -14.08 11.00 26.83
C ASN A 168 -12.98 9.97 26.52
N THR A 169 -12.70 9.07 27.46
CA THR A 169 -11.64 8.07 27.33
C THR A 169 -11.87 7.07 26.20
N ASN A 170 -13.12 6.76 25.85
CA ASN A 170 -13.42 5.85 24.75
C ASN A 170 -13.02 6.47 23.41
N GLU A 171 -13.34 7.74 23.19
CA GLU A 171 -12.92 8.49 22.00
C GLU A 171 -11.39 8.63 21.91
N ILE A 172 -10.71 8.86 23.05
CA ILE A 172 -9.23 8.85 23.10
C ILE A 172 -8.69 7.50 22.62
N ASN A 173 -9.25 6.40 23.13
CA ASN A 173 -8.81 5.06 22.78
C ASN A 173 -9.06 4.74 21.30
N VAL A 174 -10.19 5.16 20.74
CA VAL A 174 -10.49 5.02 19.31
C VAL A 174 -9.50 5.82 18.46
N ALA A 175 -9.29 7.11 18.77
CA ALA A 175 -8.36 7.97 18.04
C ALA A 175 -6.92 7.41 18.08
N LYS A 176 -6.47 6.98 19.26
CA LYS A 176 -5.17 6.32 19.44
C LYS A 176 -5.09 5.03 18.63
N ALA A 177 -6.09 4.16 18.72
CA ALA A 177 -6.11 2.89 18.00
C ALA A 177 -6.02 3.11 16.48
N THR A 178 -6.85 3.99 15.91
CA THR A 178 -6.81 4.35 14.49
C THR A 178 -5.42 4.87 14.10
N GLY A 179 -4.85 5.80 14.86
CA GLY A 179 -3.51 6.34 14.61
C GLY A 179 -2.43 5.27 14.61
N THR A 180 -2.41 4.41 15.63
CA THR A 180 -1.43 3.32 15.72
C THR A 180 -1.59 2.28 14.62
N SER A 181 -2.83 1.99 14.18
CA SER A 181 -3.09 1.11 13.05
C SER A 181 -2.55 1.68 11.74
N LYS A 182 -2.72 2.99 11.48
CA LYS A 182 -2.12 3.65 10.30
C LYS A 182 -0.60 3.56 10.32
N ILE A 183 0.04 3.87 11.46
CA ILE A 183 1.50 3.81 11.61
C ILE A 183 2.01 2.39 11.32
N ALA A 184 1.40 1.37 11.94
CA ALA A 184 1.78 -0.03 11.75
C ALA A 184 1.57 -0.50 10.30
N ALA A 185 0.49 -0.08 9.65
CA ALA A 185 0.22 -0.40 8.25
C ALA A 185 1.26 0.21 7.30
N ILE A 186 1.66 1.47 7.53
CA ILE A 186 2.69 2.15 6.75
C ILE A 186 4.08 1.51 6.97
N GLU A 187 4.42 1.16 8.21
CA GLU A 187 5.65 0.45 8.55
C GLU A 187 5.74 -0.91 7.84
N ALA A 188 4.67 -1.71 7.88
CA ALA A 188 4.62 -3.02 7.22
C ALA A 188 4.82 -2.92 5.69
N LEU A 189 4.28 -1.88 5.04
CA LEU A 189 4.51 -1.64 3.62
C LEU A 189 5.96 -1.27 3.32
N ALA A 190 6.59 -0.44 4.16
CA ALA A 190 8.00 -0.09 4.03
C ALA A 190 8.93 -1.30 4.25
N GLU A 191 8.60 -2.18 5.20
CA GLU A 191 9.31 -3.43 5.42
C GLU A 191 9.19 -4.36 4.20
N LYS A 192 7.97 -4.53 3.67
CA LYS A 192 7.74 -5.36 2.47
C LYS A 192 8.48 -4.81 1.25
N GLN A 193 8.56 -3.48 1.10
CA GLN A 193 9.38 -2.85 0.09
C GLN A 193 10.86 -3.23 0.23
N ASN A 194 11.41 -3.14 1.44
CA ASN A 194 12.79 -3.49 1.72
C ASN A 194 13.07 -4.98 1.43
N GLU A 195 12.15 -5.88 1.79
CA GLU A 195 12.23 -7.31 1.49
C GLU A 195 12.31 -7.58 -0.02
N VAL A 196 11.38 -7.01 -0.80
CA VAL A 196 11.33 -7.22 -2.25
C VAL A 196 12.56 -6.60 -2.92
N ASN A 197 12.94 -5.38 -2.54
CA ASN A 197 14.13 -4.74 -3.11
C ASN A 197 15.40 -5.54 -2.81
N LYS A 198 15.51 -6.15 -1.62
CA LYS A 198 16.62 -7.04 -1.27
C LYS A 198 16.68 -8.26 -2.18
N ALA A 199 15.54 -8.91 -2.42
CA ALA A 199 15.46 -10.05 -3.33
C ALA A 199 15.88 -9.66 -4.76
N VAL A 200 15.40 -8.51 -5.25
CA VAL A 200 15.75 -7.96 -6.56
C VAL A 200 17.24 -7.64 -6.66
N ASP A 201 17.83 -7.03 -5.62
CA ASP A 201 19.26 -6.72 -5.58
C ASP A 201 20.13 -7.96 -5.66
N GLY A 202 19.80 -8.98 -4.86
CA GLY A 202 20.54 -10.24 -4.80
C GLY A 202 20.34 -11.14 -6.03
N ASN A 203 19.39 -10.84 -6.90
CA ASN A 203 19.11 -11.64 -8.07
C ASN A 203 20.13 -11.36 -9.19
N GLY A 204 21.00 -12.34 -9.47
CA GLY A 204 22.05 -12.23 -10.48
C GLY A 204 21.58 -12.43 -11.93
N LEU A 205 20.36 -12.91 -12.15
CA LEU A 205 19.79 -13.10 -13.50
C LEU A 205 19.15 -11.82 -14.03
N LEU A 206 18.77 -10.90 -13.14
CA LEU A 206 18.23 -9.60 -13.53
C LEU A 206 19.35 -8.62 -13.90
N ASN A 207 19.18 -7.94 -15.03
CA ASN A 207 20.05 -6.82 -15.41
C ASN A 207 19.69 -5.52 -14.65
N ALA A 208 20.51 -4.48 -14.81
CA ALA A 208 20.33 -3.21 -14.10
C ALA A 208 18.97 -2.55 -14.40
N ASP A 209 18.58 -2.48 -15.67
CA ASP A 209 17.31 -1.85 -16.08
C ASP A 209 16.09 -2.58 -15.54
N GLN A 210 16.13 -3.92 -15.53
CA GLN A 210 15.09 -4.76 -14.95
C GLN A 210 14.95 -4.52 -13.45
N LYS A 211 16.07 -4.55 -12.71
CA LYS A 211 16.07 -4.27 -11.25
C LYS A 211 15.47 -2.89 -10.96
N ASP A 212 15.89 -1.90 -11.73
CA ASP A 212 15.45 -0.53 -11.59
C ASP A 212 13.96 -0.32 -11.92
N LEU A 213 13.45 -1.00 -12.94
CA LEU A 213 12.03 -0.98 -13.29
C LEU A 213 11.19 -1.59 -12.17
N ILE A 214 11.58 -2.77 -11.67
CA ILE A 214 10.87 -3.48 -10.59
C ILE A 214 10.83 -2.62 -9.33
N LYS A 215 11.98 -2.11 -8.86
CA LYS A 215 12.04 -1.25 -7.67
C LYS A 215 11.19 0.02 -7.81
N THR A 216 11.13 0.59 -9.01
CA THR A 216 10.28 1.75 -9.30
C THR A 216 8.80 1.40 -9.17
N LYS A 217 8.36 0.26 -9.71
CA LYS A 217 6.97 -0.19 -9.62
C LYS A 217 6.58 -0.58 -8.19
N VAL A 218 7.47 -1.25 -7.45
CA VAL A 218 7.30 -1.56 -6.02
C VAL A 218 7.12 -0.27 -5.22
N PHE A 219 7.99 0.73 -5.41
CA PHE A 219 7.86 2.02 -4.74
C PHE A 219 6.53 2.71 -5.06
N ALA A 220 6.09 2.69 -6.31
CA ALA A 220 4.82 3.29 -6.70
C ALA A 220 3.65 2.60 -5.97
N ALA A 221 3.63 1.26 -5.92
CA ALA A 221 2.61 0.51 -5.20
C ALA A 221 2.54 0.86 -3.71
N VAL A 222 3.70 0.87 -3.04
CA VAL A 222 3.84 1.24 -1.62
C VAL A 222 3.36 2.65 -1.36
N SER A 223 3.82 3.59 -2.18
CA SER A 223 3.48 5.00 -2.11
C SER A 223 1.98 5.28 -2.21
N TYR A 224 1.30 4.64 -3.18
CA TYR A 224 -0.15 4.77 -3.32
C TYR A 224 -0.89 4.23 -2.09
N ALA A 225 -0.48 3.05 -1.61
CA ALA A 225 -1.09 2.44 -0.43
C ALA A 225 -0.90 3.30 0.84
N MET A 226 0.29 3.87 1.06
CA MET A 226 0.54 4.80 2.18
C MET A 226 -0.37 6.05 2.11
N SER A 227 -0.55 6.60 0.91
CA SER A 227 -1.48 7.72 0.68
C SER A 227 -2.92 7.32 1.03
N ASP A 228 -3.37 6.15 0.59
CA ASP A 228 -4.75 5.72 0.81
C ASP A 228 -5.03 5.37 2.28
N ILE A 229 -4.08 4.72 2.97
CA ILE A 229 -4.13 4.50 4.43
C ILE A 229 -4.32 5.81 5.19
N ASN A 230 -3.66 6.89 4.76
CA ASN A 230 -3.76 8.18 5.43
C ASN A 230 -5.10 8.90 5.22
N LYS A 231 -5.89 8.52 4.21
CA LYS A 231 -7.19 9.15 3.91
C LYS A 231 -8.37 8.51 4.63
N VAL A 232 -8.23 7.26 5.08
CA VAL A 232 -9.30 6.49 5.72
C VAL A 232 -9.19 6.59 7.23
N ASP A 233 -10.30 6.60 7.97
CA ASP A 233 -10.28 6.71 9.45
C ASP A 233 -10.85 5.47 10.16
N GLU A 234 -11.32 4.49 9.38
CA GLU A 234 -11.79 3.21 9.87
C GLU A 234 -10.67 2.16 9.82
N ILE A 235 -10.48 1.43 10.94
CA ILE A 235 -9.44 0.41 11.06
C ILE A 235 -9.59 -0.70 10.00
N GLU A 236 -10.83 -1.07 9.65
CA GLU A 236 -11.08 -2.07 8.62
C GLU A 236 -10.63 -1.57 7.23
N GLU A 237 -10.87 -0.29 6.90
CA GLU A 237 -10.43 0.31 5.64
C GLU A 237 -8.91 0.50 5.57
N ILE A 238 -8.26 0.78 6.72
CA ILE A 238 -6.81 0.81 6.86
C ILE A 238 -6.22 -0.57 6.47
N GLU A 239 -6.76 -1.66 7.03
CA GLU A 239 -6.27 -3.00 6.73
C GLU A 239 -6.55 -3.42 5.28
N LYS A 240 -7.70 -3.03 4.71
CA LYS A 240 -7.99 -3.24 3.27
C LYS A 240 -6.97 -2.51 2.39
N SER A 241 -6.65 -1.25 2.70
CA SER A 241 -5.68 -0.45 1.94
C SER A 241 -4.27 -1.00 2.02
N LYS A 242 -3.85 -1.43 3.22
CA LYS A 242 -2.58 -2.14 3.45
C LYS A 242 -2.51 -3.44 2.64
N THR A 243 -3.53 -4.28 2.74
CA THR A 243 -3.59 -5.57 2.03
C THR A 243 -3.52 -5.37 0.52
N ALA A 244 -4.27 -4.41 -0.03
CA ALA A 244 -4.22 -4.07 -1.45
C ALA A 244 -2.83 -3.60 -1.88
N GLY A 245 -2.15 -2.80 -1.04
CA GLY A 245 -0.77 -2.38 -1.26
C GLY A 245 0.22 -3.55 -1.27
N MET A 246 0.13 -4.44 -0.26
CA MET A 246 0.98 -5.64 -0.17
C MET A 246 0.79 -6.55 -1.37
N SER A 247 -0.45 -6.78 -1.83
CA SER A 247 -0.73 -7.58 -3.02
C SER A 247 -0.11 -7.01 -4.29
N LYS A 248 -0.10 -5.68 -4.45
CA LYS A 248 0.57 -5.03 -5.59
C LYS A 248 2.10 -5.17 -5.53
N VAL A 249 2.68 -5.08 -4.34
CA VAL A 249 4.12 -5.33 -4.15
C VAL A 249 4.48 -6.78 -4.46
N GLU A 250 3.66 -7.73 -4.01
CA GLU A 250 3.86 -9.16 -4.27
C GLU A 250 3.68 -9.49 -5.77
N LEU A 251 2.75 -8.82 -6.47
CA LEU A 251 2.63 -8.93 -7.93
C LEU A 251 3.94 -8.52 -8.63
N GLU A 252 4.55 -7.41 -8.24
CA GLU A 252 5.82 -6.97 -8.84
C GLU A 252 6.99 -7.90 -8.50
N LYS A 253 6.99 -8.51 -7.31
CA LYS A 253 7.92 -9.60 -6.98
C LYS A 253 7.69 -10.83 -7.86
N ALA A 254 6.45 -11.26 -8.07
CA ALA A 254 6.13 -12.40 -8.93
C ALA A 254 6.58 -12.16 -10.38
N LYS A 255 6.44 -10.93 -10.90
CA LYS A 255 6.98 -10.54 -12.21
C LYS A 255 8.50 -10.66 -12.25
N ALA A 256 9.20 -10.19 -11.21
CA ALA A 256 10.66 -10.31 -11.11
C ALA A 256 11.13 -11.77 -11.13
N ASP A 257 10.45 -12.62 -10.35
CA ASP A 257 10.74 -14.05 -10.27
C ASP A 257 10.51 -14.72 -11.65
N ALA A 258 9.40 -14.42 -12.33
CA ALA A 258 9.10 -14.94 -13.66
C ALA A 258 10.09 -14.48 -14.75
N ILE A 259 10.48 -13.20 -14.75
CA ILE A 259 11.51 -12.67 -15.67
C ILE A 259 12.83 -13.41 -15.46
N SER A 260 13.22 -13.65 -14.20
CA SER A 260 14.44 -14.39 -13.89
C SER A 260 14.41 -15.82 -14.41
N GLU A 261 13.25 -16.47 -14.36
CA GLU A 261 13.08 -17.82 -14.89
C GLU A 261 13.17 -17.85 -16.42
N ILE A 262 12.66 -16.83 -17.12
CA ILE A 262 12.85 -16.67 -18.56
C ILE A 262 14.31 -16.44 -18.93
N GLU A 263 15.03 -15.64 -18.16
CA GLU A 263 16.47 -15.44 -18.36
C GLU A 263 17.27 -16.74 -18.18
N ALA A 264 16.90 -17.58 -17.20
CA ALA A 264 17.49 -18.90 -17.01
C ALA A 264 17.20 -19.84 -18.19
N GLU A 265 15.95 -19.88 -18.68
CA GLU A 265 15.58 -20.72 -19.82
C GLU A 265 16.28 -20.26 -21.11
N LYS A 266 16.37 -18.93 -21.33
CA LYS A 266 17.14 -18.33 -22.43
C LYS A 266 18.60 -18.78 -22.39
N ALA A 267 19.25 -18.68 -21.23
CA ALA A 267 20.64 -19.07 -21.06
C ALA A 267 20.87 -20.58 -21.33
N LYS A 268 19.95 -21.42 -20.86
CA LYS A 268 19.98 -22.86 -21.13
C LYS A 268 19.78 -23.17 -22.61
N ALA A 269 18.81 -22.54 -23.27
CA ALA A 269 18.57 -22.71 -24.69
C ALA A 269 19.78 -22.26 -25.53
N HIS A 270 20.41 -21.14 -25.18
CA HIS A 270 21.68 -20.71 -25.79
C HIS A 270 22.79 -21.75 -25.61
N GLN A 271 22.92 -22.32 -24.41
CA GLN A 271 23.92 -23.36 -24.13
C GLN A 271 23.69 -24.64 -24.94
N ASP A 272 22.43 -25.03 -25.14
CA ASP A 272 22.06 -26.19 -25.96
C ASP A 272 22.40 -25.95 -27.44
N ILE A 273 22.09 -24.76 -27.96
CA ILE A 273 22.46 -24.35 -29.32
C ILE A 273 23.98 -24.35 -29.50
N ASP A 274 24.74 -23.89 -28.51
CA ASP A 274 26.20 -23.90 -28.56
C ASP A 274 26.78 -25.31 -28.66
N LYS A 275 26.19 -26.27 -27.94
CA LYS A 275 26.61 -27.68 -27.98
C LYS A 275 26.17 -28.41 -29.25
N ASN A 276 25.22 -27.87 -30.00
CA ASN A 276 24.70 -28.51 -31.20
C ASN A 276 25.76 -28.52 -32.32
N THR A 277 26.31 -29.70 -32.64
CA THR A 277 27.37 -29.88 -33.66
C THR A 277 26.83 -29.90 -35.09
N SER A 278 25.50 -29.97 -35.26
CA SER A 278 24.85 -29.99 -36.57
C SER A 278 24.62 -28.58 -37.14
N LEU A 279 24.86 -27.54 -36.35
CA LEU A 279 24.70 -26.13 -36.73
C LEU A 279 26.05 -25.49 -37.07
N THR A 280 26.08 -24.66 -38.12
CA THR A 280 27.20 -23.75 -38.39
C THR A 280 27.24 -22.59 -37.39
N PRO A 281 28.37 -21.86 -37.27
CA PRO A 281 28.42 -20.66 -36.42
C PRO A 281 27.29 -19.65 -36.71
N ASP A 282 27.11 -19.27 -37.98
CA ASP A 282 26.05 -18.34 -38.38
C ASP A 282 24.64 -18.82 -38.02
N GLN A 283 24.38 -20.13 -38.13
CA GLN A 283 23.10 -20.73 -37.75
C GLN A 283 22.88 -20.71 -36.22
N LYS A 284 23.94 -20.87 -35.43
CA LYS A 284 23.87 -20.76 -33.97
C LYS A 284 23.55 -19.32 -33.56
N ASP A 285 24.19 -18.34 -34.17
CA ASP A 285 23.95 -16.93 -33.86
C ASP A 285 22.50 -16.54 -34.19
N ALA A 286 22.00 -16.93 -35.37
CA ALA A 286 20.61 -16.71 -35.76
C ALA A 286 19.60 -17.36 -34.79
N ALA A 287 19.88 -18.57 -34.29
CA ALA A 287 19.03 -19.25 -33.32
C ALA A 287 19.01 -18.50 -31.98
N LYS A 288 20.18 -18.07 -31.49
CA LYS A 288 20.30 -17.32 -30.23
C LYS A 288 19.60 -15.97 -30.31
N ASP A 289 19.69 -15.27 -31.44
CA ASP A 289 19.02 -13.99 -31.65
C ASP A 289 17.49 -14.14 -31.59
N LYS A 290 16.93 -15.19 -32.23
CA LYS A 290 15.50 -15.49 -32.14
C LYS A 290 15.06 -15.83 -30.72
N ILE A 291 15.84 -16.64 -30.01
CA ILE A 291 15.58 -16.99 -28.60
C ILE A 291 15.60 -15.72 -27.73
N THR A 292 16.59 -14.84 -27.93
CA THR A 292 16.68 -13.55 -27.24
C THR A 292 15.47 -12.66 -27.51
N LYS A 293 15.04 -12.57 -28.77
CA LYS A 293 13.84 -11.81 -29.15
C LYS A 293 12.58 -12.37 -28.49
N ALA A 294 12.38 -13.69 -28.51
CA ALA A 294 11.25 -14.34 -27.88
C ALA A 294 11.23 -14.12 -26.36
N ALA A 295 12.40 -14.20 -25.69
CA ALA A 295 12.53 -13.89 -24.27
C ALA A 295 12.17 -12.42 -23.98
N LYS A 296 12.60 -11.47 -24.82
CA LYS A 296 12.27 -10.05 -24.64
C LYS A 296 10.77 -9.77 -24.77
N GLU A 297 10.11 -10.36 -25.78
CA GLU A 297 8.66 -10.25 -25.94
C GLU A 297 7.91 -10.84 -24.73
N ALA A 298 8.41 -11.94 -24.17
CA ALA A 298 7.87 -12.54 -22.95
C ALA A 298 8.04 -11.63 -21.71
N GLU A 299 9.19 -10.99 -21.54
CA GLU A 299 9.40 -10.02 -20.47
C GLU A 299 8.39 -8.88 -20.53
N ASP A 300 8.12 -8.36 -21.73
CA ASP A 300 7.20 -7.25 -21.92
C ASP A 300 5.76 -7.67 -21.58
N SER A 301 5.34 -8.88 -21.99
CA SER A 301 4.08 -9.50 -21.57
C SER A 301 3.97 -9.65 -20.06
N ILE A 302 4.98 -10.23 -19.40
CA ILE A 302 5.00 -10.42 -17.94
C ILE A 302 4.92 -9.08 -17.21
N ASN A 303 5.64 -8.08 -17.69
CA ASN A 303 5.61 -6.73 -17.13
C ASN A 303 4.22 -6.08 -17.20
N GLY A 304 3.45 -6.40 -18.25
CA GLY A 304 2.08 -5.93 -18.48
C GLY A 304 1.00 -6.70 -17.71
N ALA A 305 1.30 -7.86 -17.13
CA ALA A 305 0.34 -8.66 -16.38
C ALA A 305 -0.25 -7.89 -15.19
N ALA A 306 -1.58 -8.01 -15.00
CA ALA A 306 -2.33 -7.32 -13.95
C ALA A 306 -2.53 -8.18 -12.68
N SER A 307 -2.25 -9.49 -12.76
CA SER A 307 -2.41 -10.44 -11.66
C SER A 307 -1.30 -11.48 -11.63
N ILE A 308 -1.13 -12.15 -10.49
CA ILE A 308 -0.14 -13.22 -10.33
C ILE A 308 -0.51 -14.42 -11.23
N GLU A 309 -1.81 -14.67 -11.40
CA GLU A 309 -2.34 -15.68 -12.32
C GLU A 309 -1.96 -15.37 -13.77
N GLU A 310 -2.08 -14.12 -14.21
CA GLU A 310 -1.62 -13.69 -15.52
C GLU A 310 -0.10 -13.80 -15.66
N VAL A 311 0.68 -13.43 -14.64
CA VAL A 311 2.13 -13.62 -14.63
C VAL A 311 2.49 -15.09 -14.87
N ARG A 312 1.82 -16.02 -14.17
CA ARG A 312 2.03 -17.46 -14.35
C ARG A 312 1.64 -17.94 -15.75
N ALA A 313 0.53 -17.43 -16.29
CA ALA A 313 0.09 -17.77 -17.64
C ALA A 313 1.09 -17.29 -18.70
N GLU A 314 1.57 -16.05 -18.59
CA GLU A 314 2.56 -15.50 -19.52
C GLU A 314 3.92 -16.20 -19.40
N LEU A 315 4.36 -16.57 -18.19
CA LEU A 315 5.55 -17.39 -17.98
C LEU A 315 5.47 -18.75 -18.70
N ASN A 316 4.33 -19.43 -18.62
CA ASN A 316 4.15 -20.72 -19.31
C ASN A 316 4.19 -20.56 -20.84
N LYS A 317 3.48 -19.57 -21.39
CA LYS A 317 3.53 -19.24 -22.83
C LYS A 317 4.96 -18.89 -23.27
N ALA A 318 5.69 -18.17 -22.43
CA ALA A 318 7.05 -17.76 -22.70
C ALA A 318 8.02 -18.94 -22.77
N LYS A 319 7.91 -19.91 -21.85
CA LYS A 319 8.69 -21.17 -21.91
C LYS A 319 8.42 -21.94 -23.20
N GLU A 320 7.15 -22.05 -23.60
CA GLU A 320 6.78 -22.69 -24.87
C GLU A 320 7.36 -21.96 -26.07
N LYS A 321 7.30 -20.61 -26.09
CA LYS A 321 7.86 -19.79 -27.18
C LYS A 321 9.38 -19.94 -27.29
N VAL A 322 10.11 -19.95 -26.17
CA VAL A 322 11.58 -20.14 -26.18
C VAL A 322 11.93 -21.53 -26.73
N GLU A 323 11.21 -22.57 -26.30
CA GLU A 323 11.41 -23.93 -26.80
C GLU A 323 11.04 -24.07 -28.30
N LEU A 324 9.98 -23.41 -28.75
CA LEU A 324 9.59 -23.38 -30.16
C LEU A 324 10.64 -22.64 -31.02
N ALA A 325 11.15 -21.50 -30.55
CA ALA A 325 12.19 -20.74 -31.24
C ALA A 325 13.47 -21.57 -31.43
N LYS A 326 13.85 -22.35 -30.41
CA LYS A 326 14.95 -23.32 -30.49
C LYS A 326 14.71 -24.37 -31.59
N LYS A 327 13.54 -25.02 -31.58
CA LYS A 327 13.21 -26.09 -32.55
C LYS A 327 13.09 -25.58 -33.98
N GLU A 328 12.49 -24.41 -34.17
CA GLU A 328 12.30 -23.84 -35.51
C GLU A 328 13.63 -23.61 -36.22
N GLU A 329 14.64 -23.12 -35.50
CA GLU A 329 15.95 -22.84 -36.11
C GLU A 329 16.78 -24.11 -36.34
N GLU A 330 16.72 -25.07 -35.41
CA GLU A 330 17.33 -26.39 -35.61
C GLU A 330 16.77 -27.09 -36.86
N ALA A 331 15.46 -26.99 -37.09
CA ALA A 331 14.80 -27.55 -38.28
C ALA A 331 15.20 -26.83 -39.58
N LYS A 332 15.27 -25.49 -39.57
CA LYS A 332 15.74 -24.70 -40.72
C LYS A 332 17.16 -25.05 -41.12
N ALA A 333 18.05 -25.11 -40.13
CA ALA A 333 19.45 -25.48 -40.36
C ALA A 333 19.60 -26.90 -40.91
N ALA A 334 18.83 -27.86 -40.40
CA ALA A 334 18.79 -29.22 -40.93
C ALA A 334 18.38 -29.24 -42.42
N GLY A 335 17.35 -28.48 -42.80
CA GLY A 335 16.91 -28.36 -44.20
C GLY A 335 17.98 -27.77 -45.12
N GLU A 336 18.63 -26.69 -44.71
CA GLU A 336 19.73 -26.06 -45.47
C GLU A 336 20.94 -27.00 -45.65
N ASN A 337 21.29 -27.74 -44.60
CA ASN A 337 22.39 -28.70 -44.64
C ASN A 337 22.09 -29.86 -45.59
N VAL A 338 20.84 -30.36 -45.62
CA VAL A 338 20.39 -31.36 -46.59
C VAL A 338 20.47 -30.81 -48.02
N ALA A 339 19.99 -29.59 -48.27
CA ALA A 339 20.05 -28.97 -49.59
C ALA A 339 21.50 -28.80 -50.09
N LYS A 340 22.42 -28.36 -49.22
CA LYS A 340 23.87 -28.28 -49.52
C LYS A 340 24.47 -29.65 -49.84
N ALA A 341 24.09 -30.68 -49.10
CA ALA A 341 24.58 -32.04 -49.33
C ALA A 341 24.10 -32.60 -50.68
N ILE A 342 22.83 -32.38 -51.06
CA ILE A 342 22.27 -32.77 -52.36
C ILE A 342 23.03 -32.07 -53.50
N ASN A 343 23.27 -30.77 -53.39
CA ASN A 343 24.03 -30.01 -54.38
C ASN A 343 25.47 -30.51 -54.51
N LYS A 344 26.15 -30.78 -53.39
CA LYS A 344 27.53 -31.29 -53.36
C LYS A 344 27.64 -32.71 -53.93
N ALA A 345 26.61 -33.54 -53.75
CA ALA A 345 26.55 -34.90 -54.32
C ALA A 345 26.36 -34.92 -55.84
N GLY A 346 26.18 -33.76 -56.50
CA GLY A 346 26.04 -33.69 -57.96
C GLY A 346 24.73 -34.24 -58.50
N LEU A 347 23.73 -34.47 -57.65
CA LEU A 347 22.42 -35.01 -58.05
C LEU A 347 21.56 -34.04 -58.89
N LEU A 348 21.97 -32.78 -58.99
CA LEU A 348 21.38 -31.79 -59.93
C LEU A 348 22.17 -31.66 -61.25
N GLY A 349 23.21 -32.46 -61.43
CA GLY A 349 24.02 -32.50 -62.64
C GLY A 349 23.53 -33.52 -63.66
N ASN A 350 22.28 -33.44 -64.12
CA ASN A 350 21.92 -34.03 -65.40
C ASN A 350 21.06 -33.04 -66.21
N PRO A 351 21.64 -32.28 -67.16
CA PRO A 351 20.93 -31.30 -67.97
C PRO A 351 20.08 -31.94 -69.10
N GLY A 352 19.40 -33.06 -68.81
CA GLY A 352 18.88 -33.95 -69.86
C GLY A 352 17.43 -34.44 -69.73
N LEU A 353 16.64 -34.00 -68.74
CA LEU A 353 15.22 -34.32 -68.69
C LEU A 353 14.42 -33.04 -68.51
N GLY A 354 13.61 -32.73 -69.51
CA GLY A 354 12.90 -31.47 -69.69
C GLY A 354 12.05 -31.06 -68.50
N GLU A 355 11.87 -29.75 -68.40
CA GLU A 355 11.04 -29.05 -67.42
C GLU A 355 9.67 -29.74 -67.24
N PRO A 356 9.28 -30.17 -66.03
CA PRO A 356 7.89 -30.20 -65.68
C PRO A 356 7.50 -28.78 -65.25
N GLU A 357 6.71 -28.11 -66.08
CA GLU A 357 6.04 -26.85 -65.74
C GLU A 357 5.26 -27.02 -64.42
N PHE A 358 5.75 -26.42 -63.33
CA PHE A 358 4.97 -26.24 -62.12
C PHE A 358 4.25 -24.90 -62.20
N ASN A 359 3.06 -24.93 -62.80
CA ASN A 359 2.15 -23.80 -62.87
C ASN A 359 1.60 -23.48 -61.47
N ILE A 360 2.06 -22.39 -60.86
CA ILE A 360 1.48 -21.84 -59.62
C ILE A 360 0.56 -20.68 -60.01
N GLY A 361 -0.64 -21.03 -60.48
CA GLY A 361 -1.75 -20.10 -60.71
C GLY A 361 -2.68 -20.01 -59.49
N ALA A 362 -3.08 -18.79 -59.17
CA ALA A 362 -3.71 -18.37 -57.92
C ALA A 362 -5.19 -18.78 -57.72
N ALA A 363 -5.55 -18.89 -56.43
CA ALA A 363 -6.81 -18.52 -55.76
C ALA A 363 -8.18 -19.08 -56.21
N ALA A 364 -8.85 -19.81 -55.31
CA ALA A 364 -10.28 -19.62 -54.97
C ALA A 364 -10.62 -20.32 -53.63
N GLN A 365 -11.56 -19.73 -52.90
CA GLN A 365 -11.97 -19.92 -51.50
C GLN A 365 -12.69 -21.25 -51.19
N PRO A 366 -12.87 -21.62 -49.89
CA PRO A 366 -13.68 -22.77 -49.49
C PRO A 366 -15.17 -22.41 -49.42
N GLU A 367 -16.02 -23.20 -50.08
CA GLU A 367 -17.45 -23.28 -49.80
C GLU A 367 -17.76 -24.59 -49.07
N GLU A 368 -18.58 -24.45 -48.03
CA GLU A 368 -19.27 -25.52 -47.32
C GLU A 368 -20.09 -26.38 -48.30
N GLU A 369 -20.16 -27.70 -48.06
CA GLU A 369 -21.48 -28.33 -47.86
C GLU A 369 -21.33 -29.75 -47.28
N ALA A 370 -22.25 -30.04 -46.37
CA ALA A 370 -22.37 -31.27 -45.60
C ALA A 370 -22.91 -32.44 -46.44
N ASN A 371 -22.48 -33.66 -46.12
CA ASN A 371 -23.41 -34.72 -45.68
C ASN A 371 -22.70 -35.99 -45.20
N ASN A 372 -22.81 -36.21 -43.89
CA ASN A 372 -23.36 -37.39 -43.21
C ASN A 372 -23.15 -38.81 -43.80
N LEU A 373 -22.41 -39.66 -43.06
CA LEU A 373 -22.74 -41.10 -42.88
C LEU A 373 -21.99 -41.68 -41.66
N GLU A 374 -22.68 -41.64 -40.53
CA GLU A 374 -22.95 -42.76 -39.61
C GLU A 374 -21.90 -43.88 -39.45
N LEU A 375 -21.25 -43.96 -38.29
CA LEU A 375 -20.79 -45.22 -37.69
C LEU A 375 -21.02 -45.22 -36.17
N LYS A 376 -21.73 -46.26 -35.72
CA LYS A 376 -22.12 -46.58 -34.34
C LYS A 376 -20.92 -47.03 -33.49
N PRO A 377 -21.03 -46.98 -32.14
CA PRO A 377 -19.95 -47.33 -31.24
C PRO A 377 -19.91 -48.83 -30.95
N GLU A 378 -18.72 -49.42 -30.93
CA GLU A 378 -18.48 -50.73 -30.33
C GLU A 378 -17.68 -50.62 -29.03
N ASN A 379 -18.22 -51.36 -28.08
CA ASN A 379 -17.91 -51.52 -26.68
C ASN A 379 -16.76 -52.53 -26.52
N ASN A 380 -15.79 -52.27 -25.63
CA ASN A 380 -15.29 -53.37 -24.81
C ASN A 380 -14.82 -52.90 -23.42
N ASN A 381 -15.59 -53.39 -22.47
CA ASN A 381 -15.51 -53.34 -21.02
C ASN A 381 -14.29 -54.10 -20.47
N ALA A 382 -13.71 -53.63 -19.34
CA ALA A 382 -13.53 -54.42 -18.11
C ALA A 382 -12.58 -53.71 -17.13
N ASN A 383 -13.14 -53.08 -16.08
CA ASN A 383 -12.89 -53.55 -14.71
C ASN A 383 -13.83 -52.84 -13.71
N GLN A 384 -14.72 -53.63 -13.10
CA GLN A 384 -15.48 -53.26 -11.90
C GLN A 384 -15.24 -54.35 -10.87
N ALA A 385 -14.98 -53.94 -9.62
CA ALA A 385 -15.21 -54.73 -8.43
C ALA A 385 -15.64 -53.80 -7.28
N ASN A 386 -16.90 -53.97 -6.86
CA ASN A 386 -17.57 -53.82 -5.55
C ASN A 386 -16.71 -53.43 -4.32
N ALA A 387 -17.21 -52.75 -3.27
CA ALA A 387 -18.47 -52.96 -2.53
C ALA A 387 -18.80 -51.83 -1.49
N GLN A 388 -20.10 -51.72 -1.15
CA GLN A 388 -20.71 -51.42 0.18
C GLN A 388 -20.89 -49.97 0.74
N GLU A 389 -22.07 -49.42 0.46
CA GLU A 389 -23.19 -49.10 1.39
C GLU A 389 -22.91 -48.93 2.92
N ILE A 390 -23.15 -47.72 3.46
CA ILE A 390 -23.75 -47.49 4.79
C ILE A 390 -24.73 -46.31 4.73
N LYS A 391 -25.93 -46.57 5.27
CA LYS A 391 -27.12 -45.72 5.37
C LYS A 391 -27.04 -44.71 6.54
N GLU A 392 -27.72 -43.58 6.31
CA GLU A 392 -28.63 -42.81 7.16
C GLU A 392 -28.45 -42.76 8.69
N GLY A 393 -28.48 -41.54 9.23
CA GLY A 393 -28.74 -41.25 10.64
C GLY A 393 -29.14 -39.79 10.87
N LYS A 394 -30.45 -39.55 10.94
CA LYS A 394 -31.10 -38.30 11.39
C LYS A 394 -30.70 -37.96 12.84
N LEU A 395 -30.67 -36.65 13.16
CA LEU A 395 -31.13 -36.14 14.45
C LEU A 395 -31.61 -34.69 14.31
N GLU A 396 -32.93 -34.54 14.47
CA GLU A 396 -33.65 -33.30 14.69
C GLU A 396 -33.39 -32.78 16.12
N THR A 397 -33.40 -31.46 16.30
CA THR A 397 -34.15 -30.67 17.32
C THR A 397 -33.66 -29.22 17.21
N ASN A 398 -34.41 -28.29 16.62
CA ASN A 398 -35.65 -27.65 17.07
C ASN A 398 -35.43 -26.68 18.25
N ILE A 399 -35.27 -25.39 17.94
CA ILE A 399 -35.98 -24.29 18.65
C ILE A 399 -36.40 -23.26 17.59
N ASP A 400 -37.68 -23.34 17.25
CA ASP A 400 -38.46 -22.26 16.66
C ASP A 400 -38.55 -21.05 17.61
N ASN A 401 -38.85 -19.92 16.97
CA ASN A 401 -39.74 -18.85 17.43
C ASN A 401 -39.08 -17.56 17.96
N LEU A 402 -38.97 -16.54 17.09
CA LEU A 402 -40.01 -15.51 16.98
C LEU A 402 -39.71 -14.51 15.84
N GLY A 403 -40.65 -14.41 14.90
CA GLY A 403 -41.02 -13.11 14.30
C GLY A 403 -40.53 -12.77 12.88
N TYR A 404 -41.23 -13.33 11.86
CA TYR A 404 -41.81 -12.67 10.67
C TYR A 404 -41.18 -11.34 10.16
N ALA A 405 -41.03 -11.06 8.87
CA ALA A 405 -41.30 -11.76 7.62
C ALA A 405 -40.63 -10.95 6.48
N SER A 406 -40.29 -11.67 5.42
CA SER A 406 -39.91 -11.19 4.09
C SER A 406 -40.87 -10.16 3.48
N THR A 407 -40.37 -9.28 2.61
CA THR A 407 -40.75 -9.30 1.19
C THR A 407 -39.81 -8.46 0.32
N GLU A 408 -39.60 -9.02 -0.86
CA GLU A 408 -38.69 -8.66 -1.93
C GLU A 408 -39.14 -7.41 -2.71
N GLU A 409 -38.13 -6.73 -3.27
CA GLU A 409 -38.03 -6.43 -4.71
C GLU A 409 -39.29 -5.92 -5.45
N LYS A 410 -39.35 -4.58 -5.60
CA LYS A 410 -39.65 -3.81 -6.85
C LYS A 410 -40.19 -2.43 -6.47
N GLU A 411 -39.44 -1.37 -6.77
CA GLU A 411 -39.98 -0.22 -7.50
C GLU A 411 -38.83 0.64 -8.04
N ALA A 412 -38.88 0.81 -9.36
CA ALA A 412 -38.01 1.65 -10.14
C ALA A 412 -38.55 3.10 -10.17
N LYS A 413 -37.64 4.05 -10.44
CA LYS A 413 -37.91 5.37 -11.04
C LYS A 413 -38.85 6.31 -10.28
N LYS A 414 -38.25 7.30 -9.61
CA LYS A 414 -38.56 8.75 -9.73
C LYS A 414 -37.76 9.52 -8.68
N LEU A 415 -36.88 10.41 -9.10
CA LEU A 415 -36.72 11.77 -8.55
C LEU A 415 -35.59 12.51 -9.26
N THR A 416 -35.94 13.03 -10.43
CA THR A 416 -35.27 14.20 -11.02
C THR A 416 -35.78 15.49 -10.36
N LYS A 417 -34.86 16.45 -10.21
CA LYS A 417 -35.04 17.91 -10.14
C LYS A 417 -35.45 18.56 -8.80
N ALA A 418 -34.49 19.25 -8.18
CA ALA A 418 -34.58 20.64 -7.69
C ALA A 418 -33.14 21.10 -7.32
N GLU A 419 -32.48 21.87 -8.19
CA GLU A 419 -32.19 23.30 -8.00
C GLU A 419 -31.41 23.65 -6.72
N HIS A 420 -30.17 24.11 -6.85
CA HIS A 420 -29.67 25.27 -6.09
C HIS A 420 -28.70 26.09 -6.94
N LYS A 421 -29.07 27.38 -7.09
CA LYS A 421 -28.35 28.44 -7.79
C LYS A 421 -27.14 28.89 -6.95
N GLY A 422 -25.96 28.95 -7.57
CA GLY A 422 -24.80 29.68 -7.06
C GLY A 422 -24.13 30.43 -8.21
N LYS A 423 -24.31 31.76 -8.26
CA LYS A 423 -23.69 32.68 -9.22
C LYS A 423 -22.19 32.78 -8.94
N HIS A 424 -21.34 32.52 -9.94
CA HIS A 424 -20.03 33.15 -10.02
C HIS A 424 -19.76 33.68 -11.42
N ALA A 425 -19.44 34.97 -11.46
CA ALA A 425 -19.25 35.78 -12.64
C ALA A 425 -18.02 35.33 -13.45
N SER A 426 -18.22 35.20 -14.75
CA SER A 426 -17.21 34.87 -15.73
C SER A 426 -16.27 36.06 -15.95
N LYS A 427 -15.01 35.94 -15.55
CA LYS A 427 -13.93 36.81 -16.02
C LYS A 427 -13.24 36.13 -17.19
N LYS A 428 -13.48 36.66 -18.39
CA LYS A 428 -12.79 36.31 -19.65
C LYS A 428 -11.27 36.38 -19.46
N LEU A 429 -10.56 35.31 -19.82
CA LEU A 429 -9.14 35.35 -20.18
C LEU A 429 -8.97 34.64 -21.53
N THR A 430 -8.17 35.29 -22.37
CA THR A 430 -8.00 35.12 -23.81
C THR A 430 -7.16 33.90 -24.20
N LYS A 431 -7.48 33.30 -25.34
CA LYS A 431 -6.75 32.21 -26.00
C LYS A 431 -5.34 32.65 -26.44
N THR A 432 -4.34 31.82 -26.17
CA THR A 432 -3.12 31.49 -26.97
C THR A 432 -2.52 30.25 -26.28
N GLY A 433 -2.49 29.06 -26.89
CA GLY A 433 -1.43 28.59 -27.79
C GLY A 433 -0.84 27.28 -27.21
N GLU A 434 -1.06 26.16 -27.91
CA GLU A 434 -0.48 24.80 -27.81
C GLU A 434 0.40 24.38 -26.62
N ALA A 435 -0.09 23.38 -25.87
CA ALA A 435 0.55 22.07 -25.66
C ALA A 435 -0.36 21.25 -24.73
N GLU A 436 -0.95 20.17 -25.25
CA GLU A 436 -1.71 19.21 -24.44
C GLU A 436 -0.80 18.59 -23.37
N LYS A 437 -0.91 19.10 -22.14
CA LYS A 437 -0.45 18.39 -20.95
C LYS A 437 -1.65 17.72 -20.31
N ASN A 438 -1.58 16.40 -20.35
CA ASN A 438 -2.46 15.45 -19.69
C ASN A 438 -2.65 15.86 -18.22
N THR A 439 -3.74 16.58 -17.94
CA THR A 439 -4.04 17.10 -16.61
C THR A 439 -4.84 16.03 -15.89
N VAL A 440 -4.14 15.06 -15.30
CA VAL A 440 -4.72 14.22 -14.26
C VAL A 440 -4.82 15.10 -13.02
N VAL A 441 -6.05 15.26 -12.52
CA VAL A 441 -6.38 16.02 -11.33
C VAL A 441 -5.75 15.32 -10.12
N TYR A 442 -4.58 15.80 -9.69
CA TYR A 442 -3.90 15.30 -8.49
C TYR A 442 -4.21 16.21 -7.31
N SER A 443 -4.85 15.64 -6.29
CA SER A 443 -5.20 16.31 -5.03
C SER A 443 -3.97 16.92 -4.35
N THR A 444 -4.11 18.18 -3.97
CA THR A 444 -3.11 19.11 -3.42
C THR A 444 -2.72 18.80 -1.97
N THR A 445 -2.20 17.60 -1.68
CA THR A 445 -1.54 17.33 -0.40
C THR A 445 -0.02 17.40 -0.56
N ALA A 446 0.68 17.91 0.47
CA ALA A 446 2.14 17.96 0.49
C ALA A 446 2.78 16.58 0.18
N LEU A 447 2.10 15.50 0.56
CA LEU A 447 2.46 14.13 0.24
C LEU A 447 2.38 13.84 -1.28
N GLY A 448 1.36 14.33 -1.99
CA GLY A 448 1.22 14.16 -3.45
C GLY A 448 2.31 14.86 -4.26
N LEU A 449 2.73 16.06 -3.84
CA LEU A 449 3.85 16.76 -4.47
C LEU A 449 5.20 16.08 -4.13
N ALA A 450 5.37 15.62 -2.89
CA ALA A 450 6.56 14.87 -2.46
C ALA A 450 6.70 13.53 -3.22
N LEU A 451 5.58 12.83 -3.45
CA LEU A 451 5.49 11.63 -4.28
C LEU A 451 5.94 11.90 -5.72
N MET A 452 5.44 12.98 -6.31
CA MET A 452 5.78 13.36 -7.69
C MET A 452 7.24 13.80 -7.80
N LEU A 453 7.76 14.54 -6.82
CA LEU A 453 9.17 14.95 -6.76
C LEU A 453 10.12 13.77 -6.53
N ALA A 454 9.77 12.80 -5.67
CA ALA A 454 10.58 11.60 -5.45
C ALA A 454 10.66 10.73 -6.71
N ALA A 455 9.52 10.55 -7.39
CA ALA A 455 9.46 9.84 -8.68
C ALA A 455 10.23 10.59 -9.78
N LEU A 456 10.14 11.92 -9.86
CA LEU A 456 10.94 12.72 -10.79
C LEU A 456 12.43 12.64 -10.48
N ARG A 457 12.82 12.67 -9.21
CA ARG A 457 14.24 12.66 -8.82
C ARG A 457 14.92 11.34 -9.18
N ARG A 458 14.22 10.20 -8.97
CA ARG A 458 14.67 8.90 -9.48
C ARG A 458 14.78 8.84 -11.01
N ARG A 459 13.90 9.54 -11.73
CA ARG A 459 13.95 9.61 -13.19
C ARG A 459 15.12 10.48 -13.68
N ILE A 460 15.40 11.59 -13.01
CA ILE A 460 16.52 12.49 -13.32
C ILE A 460 17.87 11.85 -13.00
N ASP A 461 17.98 11.12 -11.88
CA ASP A 461 19.21 10.39 -11.52
C ASP A 461 19.54 9.25 -12.51
N LYS A 462 18.53 8.77 -13.26
CA LYS A 462 18.70 7.81 -14.38
C LYS A 462 19.13 8.46 -15.69
N GLU A 463 18.71 9.71 -15.96
CA GLU A 463 19.08 10.44 -17.19
C GLU A 463 20.46 11.11 -17.09
N SER A 464 21.09 11.10 -15.91
CA SER A 464 22.38 11.75 -15.62
C SER A 464 23.57 10.78 -15.46
N LYS A 465 23.36 9.49 -15.72
CA LYS A 465 24.39 8.45 -15.83
C LYS A 465 24.36 7.85 -17.22
#